data_AF-A0A8X8XF63-F1
#
_entry.id   AF-A0A8X8XF63-F1
#
_cell.length_a   1.000
_cell.length_b   1.000
_cell.length_c   1.000
_cell.angle_alpha   90.00
_cell.angle_beta   90.00
_cell.angle_gamma   90.00
#
_symmetry.space_group_name_H-M   'P 1'
#
loop_
_entity.id
_entity.type
_entity.pdbx_description
1 polymer ?
#
loop_
_entity_poly.entity_id
_entity_poly.type
_entity_poly.pdbx_seq_one_letter_code
_entity_poly.pdbx_strand_id
1 'polypeptide(L)'
;MAKLNPIALTLTILCLLVSTHDVHAARHGPPSAAVEDDICGGKEKVVKLHFYVQDLRIGHVNATVFEVAKASITPTNPFAFGSVHVLDDLLTEGPAYNSRALGRTQGLTTNADLSAFGIAMNLNFYFYAGRFNGSQLSILGRNQVTDAARELPVVGGTGAFRYARGYAIQTTYSMDPVSSYAVLEYTIYTTYNSKFNSEIDDEIETAEM
;
A
#
# COMPACT_ATOMS: atom_id res chain seq x y z
N MET A 1 -18.16 14.01 42.06
CA MET A 1 -17.00 13.12 42.29
C MET A 1 -17.19 11.88 41.41
N ALA A 2 -16.44 11.77 40.30
CA ALA A 2 -16.55 10.62 39.41
C ALA A 2 -15.78 9.43 40.01
N LYS A 3 -16.42 8.25 40.09
CA LYS A 3 -15.79 7.01 40.56
C LYS A 3 -14.91 6.44 39.46
N LEU A 4 -13.62 6.27 39.75
CA LEU A 4 -12.64 5.71 38.83
C LEU A 4 -12.92 4.20 38.65
N ASN A 5 -13.03 3.74 37.40
CA ASN A 5 -13.26 2.33 37.09
C ASN A 5 -11.95 1.54 37.32
N PRO A 6 -11.91 0.59 38.27
CA PRO A 6 -10.69 -0.16 38.59
C PRO A 6 -10.15 -0.95 37.39
N ILE A 7 -11.00 -1.36 36.45
CA ILE A 7 -10.61 -2.11 35.26
C ILE A 7 -9.81 -1.23 34.28
N ALA A 8 -10.23 0.03 34.11
CA ALA A 8 -9.52 0.98 33.25
C ALA A 8 -8.14 1.34 33.84
N LEU A 9 -8.04 1.44 35.17
CA LEU A 9 -6.77 1.67 35.86
C LEU A 9 -5.81 0.49 35.67
N THR A 10 -6.30 -0.75 35.77
CA THR A 10 -5.47 -1.95 35.54
C THR A 10 -5.00 -2.09 34.09
N LEU A 11 -5.83 -1.77 33.09
CA LEU A 11 -5.41 -1.80 31.68
C LEU A 11 -4.34 -0.74 31.38
N THR A 12 -4.47 0.45 31.96
CA THR A 12 -3.49 1.54 31.76
C THR A 12 -2.13 1.20 32.37
N ILE A 13 -2.12 0.54 33.54
CA ILE A 13 -0.89 0.06 34.19
C ILE A 13 -0.26 -1.08 33.37
N LEU A 14 -1.05 -1.99 32.79
CA LEU A 14 -0.53 -3.05 31.93
C LEU A 14 0.12 -2.48 30.65
N CYS A 15 -0.48 -1.46 30.02
CA CYS A 15 0.12 -0.79 28.86
C CYS A 15 1.46 -0.10 29.19
N LEU A 16 1.62 0.46 30.39
CA LEU A 16 2.86 1.08 30.83
C LEU A 16 3.97 0.06 31.17
N LEU A 17 3.61 -1.18 31.55
CA LEU A 17 4.57 -2.24 31.83
C LEU A 17 5.09 -2.93 30.57
N VAL A 18 4.34 -2.90 29.46
CA VAL A 18 4.80 -3.44 28.16
C VAL A 18 5.77 -2.46 27.46
N SER A 19 5.74 -1.17 27.82
CA SER A 19 6.68 -0.17 27.29
C SER A 19 8.07 -0.15 27.93
N THR A 20 8.34 -1.04 28.91
CA THR A 20 9.65 -1.15 29.56
C THR A 20 10.37 -2.46 29.22
N HIS A 21 10.15 -3.03 28.04
CA HIS A 21 11.17 -3.90 27.47
C HIS A 21 12.39 -3.03 27.18
N ASP A 22 13.53 -3.40 27.74
CA ASP A 22 14.81 -2.73 27.56
C ASP A 22 14.98 -2.26 26.12
N VAL A 23 14.80 -0.96 25.89
CA VAL A 23 15.35 -0.30 24.71
C VAL A 23 16.85 -0.24 24.98
N HIS A 24 17.51 -1.38 24.77
CA HIS A 24 18.89 -1.36 24.36
C HIS A 24 18.86 -0.67 23.00
N ALA A 25 19.01 0.66 23.03
CA ALA A 25 19.50 1.38 21.88
C ALA A 25 20.91 0.82 21.64
N ALA A 26 20.97 -0.31 20.94
CA ALA A 26 22.20 -0.78 20.35
C ALA A 26 22.66 0.40 19.51
N ARG A 27 23.68 1.12 20.01
CA ARG A 27 24.52 1.93 19.17
C ARG A 27 25.06 0.94 18.16
N HIS A 28 24.42 0.84 17.01
CA HIS A 28 25.01 0.17 15.87
C HIS A 28 26.38 0.82 15.74
N GLY A 29 27.43 0.04 15.98
CA GLY A 29 28.77 0.43 15.56
C GLY A 29 28.75 0.76 14.06
N PRO A 30 29.83 1.32 13.51
CA PRO A 30 29.93 1.47 12.06
C PRO A 30 29.48 0.17 11.40
N PRO A 31 28.65 0.23 10.33
CA PRO A 31 28.08 -0.97 9.72
C PRO A 31 29.19 -2.01 9.55
N SER A 32 29.01 -3.21 10.09
CA SER A 32 30.00 -4.28 9.87
C SER A 32 30.22 -4.39 8.37
N ALA A 33 31.45 -4.66 7.91
CA ALA A 33 31.81 -4.76 6.49
C ALA A 33 30.84 -5.60 5.63
N ALA A 34 30.05 -6.51 6.22
CA ALA A 34 28.95 -7.22 5.57
C ALA A 34 27.79 -6.33 5.04
N VAL A 35 27.61 -5.11 5.54
CA VAL A 35 26.60 -4.14 5.05
C VAL A 35 27.13 -3.36 3.84
N GLU A 36 28.45 -3.19 3.73
CA GLU A 36 29.07 -2.46 2.61
C GLU A 36 29.10 -3.30 1.32
N ASP A 37 29.10 -4.62 1.41
CA ASP A 37 29.12 -5.54 0.25
C ASP A 37 27.74 -5.72 -0.43
N ASP A 38 26.67 -5.13 0.14
CA ASP A 38 25.28 -5.34 -0.31
C ASP A 38 24.72 -4.22 -1.21
N ILE A 39 25.36 -3.05 -1.26
CA ILE A 39 24.83 -1.89 -2.00
C ILE A 39 24.92 -2.10 -3.52
N CYS A 40 25.89 -2.88 -4.00
CA CYS A 40 26.21 -3.06 -5.43
C CYS A 40 26.02 -4.50 -5.94
N GLY A 41 25.38 -5.39 -5.16
CA GLY A 41 25.12 -6.74 -5.63
C GLY A 41 23.89 -6.82 -6.53
N GLY A 42 23.99 -7.58 -7.64
CA GLY A 42 22.91 -7.78 -8.62
C GLY A 42 22.84 -6.71 -9.71
N LYS A 43 22.02 -6.95 -10.73
CA LYS A 43 21.74 -5.98 -11.80
C LYS A 43 20.36 -5.37 -11.58
N GLU A 44 20.24 -4.07 -11.82
CA GLU A 44 18.94 -3.43 -11.94
C GLU A 44 18.26 -3.91 -13.22
N LYS A 45 17.02 -4.40 -13.09
CA LYS A 45 16.17 -4.85 -14.19
C LYS A 45 14.86 -4.07 -14.16
N VAL A 46 14.24 -3.86 -15.32
CA VAL A 46 12.92 -3.24 -15.44
C VAL A 46 11.86 -4.33 -15.54
N VAL A 47 10.68 -4.05 -15.00
CA VAL A 47 9.59 -5.00 -14.98
C VAL A 47 8.23 -4.35 -15.14
N LYS A 48 7.35 -5.04 -15.85
CA LYS A 48 5.92 -4.75 -15.93
C LYS A 48 5.16 -5.73 -15.04
N LEU A 49 4.36 -5.18 -14.12
CA LEU A 49 3.40 -5.91 -13.31
C LEU A 49 1.99 -5.55 -13.77
N HIS A 50 1.08 -6.52 -13.72
CA HIS A 50 -0.33 -6.30 -14.00
C HIS A 50 -1.16 -7.12 -13.01
N PHE A 51 -2.16 -6.49 -12.39
CA PHE A 51 -3.00 -7.09 -11.35
C PHE A 51 -4.23 -6.23 -11.04
N TYR A 52 -5.11 -6.75 -10.18
CA TYR A 52 -6.35 -6.10 -9.76
C TYR A 52 -6.39 -5.89 -8.24
N VAL A 53 -6.92 -4.75 -7.80
CA VAL A 53 -7.17 -4.42 -6.39
C VAL A 53 -8.68 -4.48 -6.13
N GLN A 54 -9.05 -5.20 -5.07
CA GLN A 54 -10.43 -5.41 -4.65
C GLN A 54 -10.82 -4.38 -3.57
N ASP A 55 -11.39 -3.25 -3.99
CA ASP A 55 -11.74 -2.09 -3.16
C ASP A 55 -13.16 -2.23 -2.57
N LEU A 56 -13.25 -2.81 -1.36
CA LEU A 56 -14.50 -3.03 -0.64
C LEU A 56 -14.75 -1.85 0.30
N ARG A 57 -15.53 -0.87 -0.17
CA ARG A 57 -15.67 0.43 0.50
C ARG A 57 -16.63 0.38 1.69
N ILE A 58 -16.65 1.49 2.43
CA ILE A 58 -17.63 1.76 3.49
C ILE A 58 -19.04 1.51 2.94
N GLY A 59 -19.77 0.62 3.59
CA GLY A 59 -21.10 0.17 3.16
C GLY A 59 -21.15 -1.28 2.66
N HIS A 60 -20.01 -1.85 2.25
CA HIS A 60 -19.92 -3.28 1.93
C HIS A 60 -19.93 -4.13 3.23
N VAL A 61 -20.52 -5.33 3.18
CA VAL A 61 -20.63 -6.24 4.35
C VAL A 61 -19.26 -6.70 4.87
N ASN A 62 -18.29 -6.83 3.97
CA ASN A 62 -16.90 -7.18 4.25
C ASN A 62 -15.96 -6.00 3.92
N ALA A 63 -16.31 -4.78 4.33
CA ALA A 63 -15.53 -3.59 4.01
C ALA A 63 -14.05 -3.73 4.43
N THR A 64 -13.15 -3.28 3.55
CA THR A 64 -11.69 -3.21 3.76
C THR A 64 -11.19 -1.76 3.83
N VAL A 65 -12.06 -0.80 3.55
CA VAL A 65 -11.78 0.64 3.60
C VAL A 65 -12.64 1.33 4.66
N PHE A 66 -12.02 2.15 5.51
CA PHE A 66 -12.71 2.87 6.59
C PHE A 66 -12.26 4.33 6.68
N GLU A 67 -13.21 5.25 6.88
CA GLU A 67 -12.92 6.66 7.19
C GLU A 67 -12.38 6.74 8.63
N VAL A 68 -11.18 7.28 8.79
CA VAL A 68 -10.48 7.39 10.09
C VAL A 68 -10.34 8.82 10.58
N ALA A 69 -10.45 9.80 9.68
CA ALA A 69 -10.48 11.22 10.02
C ALA A 69 -11.22 12.02 8.96
N LYS A 70 -11.75 13.17 9.35
CA LYS A 70 -12.35 14.15 8.43
C LYS A 70 -12.19 15.57 8.92
N ALA A 71 -12.16 16.52 7.97
CA ALA A 71 -12.16 17.94 8.28
C ALA A 71 -13.58 18.43 8.64
N SER A 72 -13.67 19.59 9.30
CA SER A 72 -14.96 20.21 9.62
C SER A 72 -15.78 20.55 8.36
N ILE A 73 -15.11 20.82 7.23
CA ILE A 73 -15.76 21.15 5.96
C ILE A 73 -16.15 19.92 5.13
N THR A 74 -15.68 18.72 5.49
CA THR A 74 -15.92 17.48 4.73
C THR A 74 -17.41 17.24 4.42
N PRO A 75 -18.35 17.35 5.39
CA PRO A 75 -19.76 17.04 5.13
C PRO A 75 -20.47 17.99 4.16
N THR A 76 -19.96 19.23 4.03
CA THR A 76 -20.57 20.28 3.18
C THR A 76 -19.80 20.53 1.90
N ASN A 77 -18.58 20.02 1.78
CA ASN A 77 -17.77 20.15 0.58
C ASN A 77 -18.19 19.08 -0.46
N PRO A 78 -18.48 19.46 -1.72
CA PRO A 78 -18.97 18.52 -2.73
C PRO A 78 -17.97 17.42 -3.12
N PHE A 79 -16.68 17.59 -2.81
CA PHE A 79 -15.61 16.63 -3.08
C PHE A 79 -15.15 15.88 -1.83
N ALA A 80 -15.87 16.05 -0.71
CA ALA A 80 -15.54 15.47 0.60
C ALA A 80 -14.09 15.78 1.04
N PHE A 81 -13.60 16.99 0.73
CA PHE A 81 -12.25 17.43 1.09
C PHE A 81 -11.93 17.16 2.56
N GLY A 82 -10.74 16.61 2.81
CA GLY A 82 -10.23 16.30 4.14
C GLY A 82 -10.71 14.96 4.71
N SER A 83 -11.52 14.18 3.99
CA SER A 83 -11.82 12.79 4.38
C SER A 83 -10.57 11.92 4.18
N VAL A 84 -10.17 11.22 5.24
CA VAL A 84 -9.01 10.32 5.28
C VAL A 84 -9.50 8.89 5.49
N HIS A 85 -9.06 7.99 4.62
CA HIS A 85 -9.39 6.57 4.70
C HIS A 85 -8.14 5.74 4.96
N VAL A 86 -8.31 4.68 5.75
CA VAL A 86 -7.36 3.56 5.83
C VAL A 86 -7.91 2.40 5.01
N LEU A 87 -7.02 1.67 4.33
CA LEU A 87 -7.40 0.51 3.53
C LEU A 87 -6.41 -0.65 3.67
N ASP A 88 -6.95 -1.85 3.52
CA ASP A 88 -6.24 -3.12 3.42
C ASP A 88 -6.97 -4.01 2.39
N ASP A 89 -6.72 -3.76 1.11
CA ASP A 89 -7.44 -4.38 -0.01
C ASP A 89 -6.71 -5.61 -0.53
N LEU A 90 -7.47 -6.56 -1.05
CA LEU A 90 -6.91 -7.77 -1.67
C LEU A 90 -6.34 -7.45 -3.06
N LEU A 91 -5.14 -7.98 -3.33
CA LEU A 91 -4.53 -8.00 -4.66
C LEU A 91 -4.77 -9.35 -5.33
N THR A 92 -5.28 -9.35 -6.55
CA THR A 92 -5.60 -10.57 -7.32
C THR A 92 -5.03 -10.54 -8.73
N GLU A 93 -4.76 -11.72 -9.28
CA GLU A 93 -4.23 -11.92 -10.64
C GLU A 93 -5.26 -11.53 -11.71
N GLY A 94 -6.52 -11.91 -11.51
CA GLY A 94 -7.65 -11.55 -12.35
C GLY A 94 -8.66 -10.63 -11.64
N PRO A 95 -9.64 -10.09 -12.37
CA PRO A 95 -10.61 -9.14 -11.82
C PRO A 95 -11.59 -9.77 -10.83
N ALA A 96 -11.80 -11.08 -10.91
CA ALA A 96 -12.70 -11.80 -10.00
C ALA A 96 -12.12 -11.90 -8.59
N TYR A 97 -12.95 -11.66 -7.57
CA TYR A 97 -12.54 -11.70 -6.16
C TYR A 97 -11.90 -13.05 -5.74
N ASN A 98 -12.33 -14.16 -6.36
CA ASN A 98 -11.81 -15.51 -6.09
C ASN A 98 -10.63 -15.92 -6.98
N SER A 99 -10.11 -15.00 -7.80
CA SER A 99 -8.86 -15.22 -8.54
C SER A 99 -7.69 -15.40 -7.57
N ARG A 100 -6.55 -15.89 -8.09
CA ARG A 100 -5.35 -16.13 -7.30
C ARG A 100 -4.94 -14.86 -6.56
N ALA A 101 -4.81 -15.00 -5.25
CA ALA A 101 -4.40 -13.91 -4.38
C ALA A 101 -2.88 -13.69 -4.49
N LEU A 102 -2.49 -12.45 -4.74
CA LEU A 102 -1.11 -12.06 -5.00
C LEU A 102 -0.47 -11.29 -3.84
N GLY A 103 -1.29 -10.61 -3.05
CA GLY A 103 -0.82 -9.65 -2.07
C GLY A 103 -1.92 -8.80 -1.45
N ARG A 104 -1.51 -7.68 -0.86
CA ARG A 104 -2.38 -6.65 -0.28
C ARG A 104 -1.97 -5.27 -0.76
N THR A 105 -2.94 -4.38 -0.90
CA THR A 105 -2.71 -2.94 -1.01
C THR A 105 -3.09 -2.31 0.31
N GLN A 106 -2.15 -1.63 0.96
CA GLN A 106 -2.31 -1.12 2.33
C GLN A 106 -1.88 0.33 2.42
N GLY A 107 -2.60 1.14 3.19
CA GLY A 107 -2.16 2.50 3.49
C GLY A 107 -3.30 3.48 3.71
N LEU A 108 -3.06 4.71 3.27
CA LEU A 108 -3.98 5.83 3.45
C LEU A 108 -4.32 6.49 2.12
N THR A 109 -5.57 6.94 2.02
CA THR A 109 -6.01 7.86 0.97
C THR A 109 -6.66 9.08 1.61
N THR A 110 -6.57 10.23 0.94
CA THR A 110 -7.18 11.47 1.44
C THR A 110 -7.75 12.27 0.29
N ASN A 111 -9.00 12.71 0.40
CA ASN A 111 -9.58 13.66 -0.54
C ASN A 111 -8.92 15.02 -0.32
N ALA A 112 -7.97 15.37 -1.19
CA ALA A 112 -7.00 16.45 -0.99
C ALA A 112 -7.16 17.60 -1.99
N ASP A 113 -8.27 17.62 -2.75
CA ASP A 113 -8.56 18.68 -3.71
C ASP A 113 -9.88 19.40 -3.37
N LEU A 114 -9.84 20.74 -3.34
CA LEU A 114 -11.00 21.59 -3.01
C LEU A 114 -11.96 21.79 -4.19
N SER A 115 -11.54 21.42 -5.40
CA SER A 115 -12.16 21.73 -6.69
C SER A 115 -12.47 20.50 -7.55
N ALA A 116 -12.01 19.31 -7.16
CA ALA A 116 -12.24 18.05 -7.88
C ALA A 116 -12.15 16.82 -6.96
N PHE A 117 -12.50 15.63 -7.47
CA PHE A 117 -12.22 14.35 -6.81
C PHE A 117 -10.75 13.93 -6.95
N GLY A 118 -9.87 14.72 -6.34
CA GLY A 118 -8.44 14.47 -6.27
C GLY A 118 -8.05 13.79 -4.96
N ILE A 119 -7.54 12.57 -5.04
CA ILE A 119 -7.11 11.78 -3.88
C ILE A 119 -5.58 11.84 -3.76
N ALA A 120 -5.07 12.22 -2.59
CA ALA A 120 -3.68 11.96 -2.22
C ALA A 120 -3.55 10.51 -1.74
N MET A 121 -2.63 9.76 -2.34
CA MET A 121 -2.39 8.35 -2.03
C MET A 121 -1.07 8.18 -1.29
N ASN A 122 -1.08 7.35 -0.25
CA ASN A 122 0.09 6.81 0.42
C ASN A 122 -0.15 5.31 0.58
N LEU A 123 0.26 4.54 -0.43
CA LEU A 123 -0.06 3.13 -0.54
C LEU A 123 1.19 2.26 -0.63
N ASN A 124 1.06 1.06 -0.11
CA ASN A 124 2.02 -0.01 -0.21
C ASN A 124 1.38 -1.25 -0.83
N PHE A 125 2.00 -1.79 -1.88
CA PHE A 125 1.65 -3.07 -2.49
C PHE A 125 2.57 -4.13 -1.90
N TYR A 126 2.05 -4.94 -0.97
CA TYR A 126 2.77 -6.02 -0.32
C TYR A 126 2.45 -7.35 -1.02
N PHE A 127 3.45 -7.95 -1.66
CA PHE A 127 3.31 -9.21 -2.38
C PHE A 127 3.63 -10.39 -1.47
N TYR A 128 2.77 -11.40 -1.43
CA TYR A 128 3.01 -12.64 -0.68
C TYR A 128 2.96 -13.91 -1.56
N ALA A 129 2.84 -13.73 -2.88
CA ALA A 129 2.84 -14.83 -3.85
C ALA A 129 3.62 -14.41 -5.11
N GLY A 130 3.86 -15.39 -5.98
CA GLY A 130 4.61 -15.21 -7.22
C GLY A 130 6.09 -14.89 -6.97
N ARG A 131 6.76 -14.43 -8.02
CA ARG A 131 8.21 -14.18 -8.03
C ARG A 131 8.68 -13.03 -7.13
N PHE A 132 7.76 -12.26 -6.55
CA PHE A 132 8.06 -11.12 -5.68
C PHE A 132 7.54 -11.28 -4.25
N ASN A 133 7.23 -12.52 -3.85
CA ASN A 133 6.82 -12.84 -2.48
C ASN A 133 7.77 -12.22 -1.44
N GLY A 134 7.21 -11.54 -0.44
CA GLY A 134 7.92 -10.83 0.63
C GLY A 134 8.46 -9.45 0.24
N SER A 135 8.25 -9.02 -1.00
CA SER A 135 8.66 -7.70 -1.49
C SER A 135 7.50 -6.70 -1.47
N GLN A 136 7.82 -5.41 -1.51
CA GLN A 136 6.83 -4.33 -1.49
C GLN A 136 7.18 -3.23 -2.48
N LEU A 137 6.16 -2.58 -3.05
CA LEU A 137 6.26 -1.30 -3.76
C LEU A 137 5.48 -0.22 -3.03
N SER A 138 5.97 1.02 -3.07
CA SER A 138 5.31 2.17 -2.46
C SER A 138 4.89 3.19 -3.51
N ILE A 139 3.65 3.68 -3.40
CA ILE A 139 3.09 4.77 -4.20
C ILE A 139 2.80 5.95 -3.29
N LEU A 140 3.28 7.13 -3.70
CA LEU A 140 3.00 8.41 -3.04
C LEU A 140 2.69 9.47 -4.10
N GLY A 141 1.42 9.76 -4.34
CA GLY A 141 1.05 10.66 -5.42
C GLY A 141 -0.42 11.06 -5.45
N ARG A 142 -0.77 11.85 -6.47
CA ARG A 142 -2.13 12.34 -6.68
C ARG A 142 -2.87 11.43 -7.65
N ASN A 143 -4.11 11.09 -7.31
CA ASN A 143 -5.00 10.27 -8.09
C ASN A 143 -6.27 11.05 -8.45
N GLN A 144 -6.38 11.46 -9.71
CA GLN A 144 -7.53 12.20 -10.23
C GLN A 144 -8.60 11.20 -10.69
N VAL A 145 -9.57 10.89 -9.82
CA VAL A 145 -10.51 9.76 -10.02
C VAL A 145 -11.37 9.89 -11.29
N THR A 146 -11.56 11.12 -11.78
CA THR A 146 -12.32 11.41 -13.00
C THR A 146 -11.61 11.03 -14.29
N ASP A 147 -10.28 10.84 -14.25
CA ASP A 147 -9.49 10.53 -15.44
C ASP A 147 -9.57 9.04 -15.74
N ALA A 148 -9.66 8.65 -17.01
CA ALA A 148 -9.82 7.25 -17.39
C ALA A 148 -8.61 6.38 -16.98
N ALA A 149 -7.41 6.92 -17.12
CA ALA A 149 -6.13 6.30 -16.75
C ALA A 149 -5.32 7.29 -15.91
N ARG A 150 -4.80 6.85 -14.77
CA ARG A 150 -4.20 7.70 -13.74
C ARG A 150 -2.79 7.24 -13.47
N GLU A 151 -1.81 8.10 -13.78
CA GLU A 151 -0.40 7.81 -13.52
C GLU A 151 -0.04 8.12 -12.06
N LEU A 152 0.56 7.14 -11.38
CA LEU A 152 0.92 7.21 -9.98
C LEU A 152 2.41 6.88 -9.82
N PRO A 153 3.21 7.71 -9.16
CA PRO A 153 4.64 7.48 -9.02
C PRO A 153 4.92 6.30 -8.08
N VAL A 154 5.82 5.41 -8.51
CA VAL A 154 6.47 4.45 -7.62
C VAL A 154 7.67 5.13 -7.00
N VAL A 155 7.62 5.35 -5.69
CA VAL A 155 8.62 6.12 -4.95
C VAL A 155 9.65 5.26 -4.22
N GLY A 156 9.48 3.94 -4.23
CA GLY A 156 10.39 3.01 -3.58
C GLY A 156 9.83 1.60 -3.48
N GLY A 157 10.59 0.74 -2.81
CA GLY A 157 10.21 -0.62 -2.52
C GLY A 157 11.19 -1.33 -1.59
N THR A 158 10.83 -2.54 -1.18
CA THR A 158 11.62 -3.42 -0.31
C THR A 158 11.78 -4.80 -0.94
N GLY A 159 12.67 -5.63 -0.40
CA GLY A 159 12.97 -6.95 -0.96
C GLY A 159 13.56 -6.83 -2.37
N ALA A 160 12.97 -7.54 -3.34
CA ALA A 160 13.37 -7.48 -4.75
C ALA A 160 13.26 -6.06 -5.33
N PHE A 161 12.35 -5.25 -4.81
CA PHE A 161 12.13 -3.87 -5.24
C PHE A 161 12.98 -2.85 -4.46
N ARG A 162 14.08 -3.28 -3.82
CA ARG A 162 15.03 -2.34 -3.23
C ARG A 162 15.56 -1.40 -4.32
N TYR A 163 15.48 -0.08 -4.04
CA TYR A 163 15.80 1.00 -4.99
C TYR A 163 14.83 1.14 -6.18
N ALA A 164 13.64 0.55 -6.09
CA ALA A 164 12.61 0.66 -7.11
C ALA A 164 12.22 2.12 -7.40
N ARG A 165 12.13 2.44 -8.70
CA ARG A 165 11.55 3.69 -9.21
C ARG A 165 10.75 3.39 -10.47
N GLY A 166 9.74 4.21 -10.74
CA GLY A 166 8.90 4.05 -11.93
C GLY A 166 7.53 4.65 -11.72
N TYR A 167 6.53 4.07 -12.37
CA TYR A 167 5.15 4.57 -12.35
C TYR A 167 4.16 3.43 -12.50
N ALA A 168 2.96 3.66 -11.98
CA ALA A 168 1.80 2.81 -12.16
C ALA A 168 0.76 3.55 -13.00
N ILE A 169 0.03 2.82 -13.84
CA ILE A 169 -1.20 3.29 -14.47
C ILE A 169 -2.35 2.56 -13.80
N GLN A 170 -3.24 3.33 -13.19
CA GLN A 170 -4.47 2.83 -12.58
C GLN A 170 -5.68 3.12 -13.48
N THR A 171 -6.51 2.11 -13.72
CA THR A 171 -7.85 2.23 -14.33
C THR A 171 -8.91 1.67 -13.38
N THR A 172 -10.17 2.02 -13.61
CA THR A 172 -11.31 1.45 -12.87
C THR A 172 -11.93 0.39 -13.75
N TYR A 173 -11.74 -0.88 -13.39
CA TYR A 173 -12.25 -2.01 -14.18
C TYR A 173 -13.76 -2.16 -14.02
N SER A 174 -14.25 -2.09 -12.78
CA SER A 174 -15.67 -2.12 -12.47
C SER A 174 -15.99 -1.35 -11.19
N MET A 175 -17.25 -0.91 -11.10
CA MET A 175 -17.77 -0.15 -9.96
C MET A 175 -19.23 -0.55 -9.77
N ASP A 176 -19.55 -1.13 -8.63
CA ASP A 176 -20.91 -1.38 -8.17
C ASP A 176 -21.22 -0.48 -6.97
N PRO A 177 -21.97 0.61 -7.17
CA PRO A 177 -22.37 1.50 -6.08
C PRO A 177 -23.32 0.85 -5.08
N VAL A 178 -24.09 -0.17 -5.47
CA VAL A 178 -25.10 -0.80 -4.61
C VAL A 178 -24.41 -1.66 -3.54
N SER A 179 -23.46 -2.49 -3.96
CA SER A 179 -22.65 -3.28 -3.02
C SER A 179 -21.50 -2.47 -2.39
N SER A 180 -21.21 -1.25 -2.88
CA SER A 180 -20.04 -0.46 -2.45
C SER A 180 -18.71 -1.17 -2.74
N TYR A 181 -18.58 -1.73 -3.93
CA TYR A 181 -17.42 -2.51 -4.35
C TYR A 181 -16.87 -1.97 -5.69
N ALA A 182 -15.56 -1.81 -5.79
CA ALA A 182 -14.88 -1.59 -7.07
C ALA A 182 -13.73 -2.57 -7.28
N VAL A 183 -13.44 -2.81 -8.56
CA VAL A 183 -12.22 -3.48 -8.99
C VAL A 183 -11.36 -2.45 -9.69
N LEU A 184 -10.16 -2.21 -9.16
CA LEU A 184 -9.19 -1.31 -9.76
C LEU A 184 -8.12 -2.12 -10.47
N GLU A 185 -7.76 -1.74 -11.68
CA GLU A 185 -6.71 -2.40 -12.44
C GLU A 185 -5.44 -1.55 -12.39
N TYR A 186 -4.31 -2.21 -12.15
CA TYR A 186 -3.00 -1.57 -12.06
C TYR A 186 -2.04 -2.21 -13.04
N THR A 187 -1.36 -1.37 -13.82
CA THR A 187 -0.14 -1.75 -14.54
C THR A 187 1.03 -0.98 -13.95
N ILE A 188 2.02 -1.66 -13.37
CA ILE A 188 3.19 -1.00 -12.77
C ILE A 188 4.43 -1.28 -13.60
N TYR A 189 5.12 -0.21 -14.00
CA TYR A 189 6.45 -0.26 -14.58
C TYR A 189 7.46 0.18 -13.52
N THR A 190 8.35 -0.72 -13.10
CA THR A 190 9.30 -0.43 -12.03
C THR A 190 10.64 -1.13 -12.21
N THR A 191 11.64 -0.69 -11.46
CA THR A 191 12.92 -1.39 -11.37
C THR A 191 12.92 -2.39 -10.20
N TYR A 192 13.66 -3.48 -10.36
CA TYR A 192 13.96 -4.43 -9.28
C TYR A 192 15.43 -4.88 -9.38
N ASN A 193 15.97 -5.46 -8.31
CA ASN A 193 17.35 -5.92 -8.26
C ASN A 193 17.40 -7.46 -8.35
N SER A 194 18.11 -7.97 -9.37
CA SER A 194 18.22 -9.40 -9.67
C SER A 194 18.95 -10.23 -8.61
N LYS A 195 19.69 -9.62 -7.69
CA LYS A 195 20.34 -10.34 -6.57
C LYS A 195 19.32 -11.05 -5.70
N PHE A 196 18.16 -10.43 -5.50
CA PHE A 196 17.13 -10.94 -4.62
C PHE A 196 16.20 -11.93 -5.32
N ASN A 197 16.50 -12.30 -6.58
CA ASN A 197 15.81 -13.34 -7.30
C ASN A 197 16.67 -13.90 -8.45
N SER A 198 17.41 -14.99 -8.19
CA SER A 198 18.43 -15.57 -9.07
C SER A 198 17.91 -16.44 -10.22
N GLU A 199 16.59 -16.62 -10.34
CA GLU A 199 15.95 -17.44 -11.38
C GLU A 199 15.57 -16.65 -12.65
N ILE A 200 16.04 -15.40 -12.79
CA ILE A 200 15.48 -14.48 -13.78
C ILE A 200 16.41 -14.28 -14.99
N ASP A 201 16.02 -14.86 -16.11
CA ASP A 201 16.58 -14.62 -17.44
C ASP A 201 16.34 -13.16 -17.92
N ASP A 202 17.13 -12.73 -18.91
CA ASP A 202 17.35 -11.33 -19.30
C ASP A 202 16.34 -10.74 -20.33
N GLU A 203 15.19 -11.37 -20.55
CA GLU A 203 14.17 -10.83 -21.46
C GLU A 203 13.18 -9.89 -20.76
N ILE A 204 12.74 -8.86 -21.47
CA ILE A 204 11.60 -8.01 -21.07
C ILE A 204 10.36 -8.89 -21.11
N GLU A 205 10.17 -9.68 -20.06
CA GLU A 205 9.05 -10.58 -19.92
C GLU A 205 7.94 -9.80 -19.20
N THR A 206 6.81 -9.63 -19.90
CA THR A 206 5.51 -9.47 -19.26
C THR A 206 5.38 -10.62 -18.27
N ALA A 207 5.61 -10.37 -16.99
CA ALA A 207 5.25 -11.38 -16.02
C ALA A 207 3.77 -11.22 -15.74
N GLU A 208 3.05 -12.22 -16.17
CA GLU A 208 1.85 -12.65 -15.48
C GLU A 208 2.27 -13.11 -14.07
N MET A 209 1.56 -12.65 -13.05
CA MET A 209 1.94 -12.82 -11.64
C MET A 209 1.47 -14.16 -11.05
#